data_AF-A0A3Q1EQK8-F1
#
_entry.id   AF-A0A3Q1EQK8-F1
#
_cell.length_a   1.000
_cell.length_b   1.000
_cell.length_c   1.000
_cell.angle_alpha   90.00
_cell.angle_beta   90.00
_cell.angle_gamma   90.00
#
_symmetry.space_group_name_H-M   'P 1'
#
loop_
_entity.id
_entity.type
_entity.pdbx_description
1 polymer ?
#
loop_
_entity_poly.entity_id
_entity_poly.type
_entity_poly.pdbx_seq_one_letter_code
_entity_poly.pdbx_strand_id
1 'polypeptide(L)'
;DLCLYLLSTPLPVLLLACVLSFNVDQKNGLSFSGPLEDMFGYTIQQFENSEGKWVLIGSPLSGQPAKRTGDVYKCPVGRGDNTCVKLELPKNTTVPNLREVKENMTMGSTLVTNPNGGFLACGPQYGYMCGQQQFISGVCANVSSSFQILNSVAPAVQGTMCQW
;
A
#
# COMPACT_ATOMS: atom_id res chain seq x y z
N ASP A 1 24.31 31.65 -1.31
CA ASP A 1 25.74 31.72 -1.70
C ASP A 1 26.42 30.36 -1.97
N LEU A 2 25.74 29.39 -2.61
CA LEU A 2 26.40 28.15 -3.12
C LEU A 2 26.35 28.07 -4.67
N CYS A 3 25.42 28.78 -5.31
CA CYS A 3 25.26 28.83 -6.76
C CYS A 3 26.36 29.66 -7.46
N LEU A 4 26.87 30.70 -6.80
CA LEU A 4 27.91 31.58 -7.36
C LEU A 4 29.31 30.91 -7.37
N TYR A 5 29.54 29.90 -6.53
CA TYR A 5 30.81 29.14 -6.51
C TYR A 5 30.90 28.07 -7.62
N LEU A 6 29.79 27.71 -8.28
CA LEU A 6 29.75 26.73 -9.37
C LEU A 6 30.14 27.31 -10.73
N LEU A 7 30.12 28.64 -10.88
CA LEU A 7 30.44 29.33 -12.14
C LEU A 7 31.94 29.60 -12.33
N SER A 8 32.75 29.43 -11.28
CA SER A 8 34.20 29.68 -11.28
C SER A 8 35.05 28.41 -11.22
N THR A 9 34.45 27.22 -11.12
CA THR A 9 35.17 25.95 -11.11
C THR A 9 35.43 25.44 -12.53
N PRO A 10 36.63 24.93 -12.84
CA PRO A 10 36.96 24.43 -14.18
C PRO A 10 36.05 23.25 -14.55
N LEU A 11 35.56 23.24 -15.79
CA LEU A 11 34.65 22.24 -16.38
C LEU A 11 34.91 20.77 -16.00
N PRO A 12 36.17 20.27 -15.94
CA PRO A 12 36.44 18.89 -15.51
C PRO A 12 36.09 18.60 -14.04
N VAL A 13 36.18 19.58 -13.13
CA VAL A 13 35.81 19.43 -11.71
C VAL A 13 34.29 19.40 -11.53
N LEU A 14 33.57 20.20 -12.32
CA LEU A 14 32.11 20.20 -12.38
C LEU A 14 31.57 18.86 -12.91
N LEU A 15 32.20 18.32 -13.95
CA LEU A 15 31.88 16.99 -14.48
C LEU A 15 32.11 15.89 -13.43
N LEU A 16 33.19 15.96 -12.65
CA LEU A 16 33.52 14.97 -11.61
C LEU A 16 32.51 14.95 -10.45
N ALA A 17 32.00 16.12 -10.03
CA ALA A 17 30.99 16.23 -8.97
C ALA A 17 29.63 15.62 -9.39
N CYS A 18 29.30 15.69 -10.68
CA CYS A 18 28.08 15.09 -11.23
C CYS A 18 28.15 13.54 -11.35
N VAL A 19 29.35 12.93 -11.32
CA VAL A 19 29.51 11.46 -11.44
C VAL A 19 29.52 10.73 -10.09
N LEU A 20 29.66 11.45 -8.97
CA LEU A 20 29.99 10.84 -7.66
C LEU A 20 28.86 10.80 -6.63
N SER A 21 27.60 11.02 -7.01
CA SER A 21 26.49 11.03 -6.04
C SER A 21 25.38 10.04 -6.39
N PHE A 22 25.71 8.75 -6.49
CA PHE A 22 24.71 7.68 -6.34
C PHE A 22 25.11 6.81 -5.14
N ASN A 23 24.44 7.01 -3.99
CA ASN A 23 24.69 6.29 -2.74
C ASN A 23 23.72 5.11 -2.52
N VAL A 24 23.12 4.60 -3.61
CA VAL A 24 22.26 3.41 -3.58
C VAL A 24 23.07 2.20 -3.96
N ASP A 25 23.15 1.23 -3.06
CA ASP A 25 23.85 -0.04 -3.30
C ASP A 25 23.03 -0.92 -4.27
N GLN A 26 23.57 -1.13 -5.47
CA GLN A 26 22.96 -1.99 -6.49
C GLN A 26 23.34 -3.47 -6.34
N LYS A 27 24.39 -3.80 -5.58
CA LYS A 27 24.91 -5.18 -5.44
C LYS A 27 24.29 -5.91 -4.27
N ASN A 28 24.10 -5.22 -3.14
CA ASN A 28 23.60 -5.82 -1.90
C ASN A 28 22.14 -5.42 -1.60
N GLY A 29 21.28 -5.53 -2.61
CA GLY A 29 19.84 -5.24 -2.47
C GLY A 29 19.09 -6.32 -1.69
N LEU A 30 18.03 -5.92 -0.98
CA LEU A 30 17.09 -6.82 -0.35
C LEU A 30 15.93 -7.11 -1.32
N SER A 31 15.67 -8.38 -1.62
CA SER A 31 14.58 -8.78 -2.51
C SER A 31 13.43 -9.40 -1.74
N PHE A 32 12.21 -8.97 -2.09
CA PHE A 32 10.96 -9.58 -1.66
C PHE A 32 10.25 -10.17 -2.87
N SER A 33 9.73 -11.39 -2.73
CA SER A 33 9.07 -12.11 -3.82
C SER A 33 7.70 -12.60 -3.38
N GLY A 34 6.76 -12.63 -4.31
CA GLY A 34 5.39 -13.09 -4.09
C GLY A 34 4.71 -13.44 -5.42
N PRO A 35 3.44 -13.86 -5.39
CA PRO A 35 2.74 -14.34 -6.57
C PRO A 35 2.53 -13.25 -7.63
N LEU A 36 2.94 -13.51 -8.87
CA LEU A 36 2.84 -12.54 -9.97
C LEU A 36 1.38 -12.34 -10.41
N GLU A 37 0.61 -13.42 -10.43
CA GLU A 37 -0.82 -13.46 -10.75
C GLU A 37 -1.68 -12.62 -9.78
N ASP A 38 -1.20 -12.43 -8.55
CA ASP A 38 -1.83 -11.60 -7.53
C ASP A 38 -1.42 -10.11 -7.65
N MET A 39 -0.56 -9.78 -8.63
CA MET A 39 0.10 -8.48 -8.79
C MET A 39 0.88 -8.07 -7.54
N PHE A 40 1.58 -9.01 -6.90
CA PHE A 40 2.47 -8.68 -5.79
C PHE A 40 3.49 -7.63 -6.21
N GLY A 41 3.57 -6.51 -5.47
CA GLY A 41 4.44 -5.39 -5.82
C GLY A 41 3.73 -4.24 -6.53
N TYR A 42 2.40 -4.29 -6.69
CA TYR A 42 1.64 -3.23 -7.36
C TYR A 42 1.74 -1.88 -6.66
N THR A 43 1.74 -1.88 -5.32
CA THR A 43 2.10 -0.71 -4.51
C THR A 43 3.13 -1.11 -3.47
N ILE A 44 4.02 -0.17 -3.13
CA ILE A 44 5.10 -0.38 -2.18
C ILE A 44 5.15 0.82 -1.25
N GLN A 45 5.22 0.58 0.05
CA GLN A 45 5.28 1.62 1.06
C GLN A 45 6.21 1.23 2.20
N GLN A 46 7.14 2.11 2.58
CA GLN A 46 7.98 1.91 3.76
C GLN A 46 7.18 2.17 5.04
N PHE A 47 7.36 1.33 6.06
CA PHE A 47 6.66 1.42 7.32
C PHE A 47 7.56 1.03 8.50
N GLU A 48 7.42 1.71 9.63
CA GLU A 48 8.18 1.42 10.85
C GLU A 48 7.25 1.49 12.06
N ASN A 49 7.43 0.56 12.98
CA ASN A 49 6.71 0.49 14.26
C ASN A 49 7.66 -0.01 15.37
N SER A 50 7.13 -0.20 16.57
CA SER A 50 7.91 -0.73 17.70
C SER A 50 8.46 -2.15 17.50
N GLU A 51 7.93 -2.92 16.55
CA GLU A 51 8.44 -4.25 16.20
C GLU A 51 9.59 -4.19 15.20
N GLY A 52 9.74 -3.09 14.45
CA GLY A 52 10.84 -2.87 13.52
C GLY A 52 10.42 -2.21 12.21
N LYS A 53 11.25 -2.43 11.18
CA LYS A 53 11.09 -1.84 9.84
C LYS A 53 10.50 -2.85 8.88
N TRP A 54 9.61 -2.36 8.02
CA TRP A 54 8.81 -3.15 7.12
C TRP A 54 8.70 -2.48 5.75
N VAL A 55 8.57 -3.31 4.72
CA VAL A 55 8.01 -2.90 3.44
C VAL A 55 6.60 -3.47 3.35
N LEU A 56 5.62 -2.59 3.18
CA LEU A 56 4.25 -2.96 2.88
C LEU A 56 4.11 -3.11 1.37
N ILE A 57 3.56 -4.23 0.92
CA ILE A 57 3.43 -4.56 -0.49
C ILE A 57 1.97 -4.86 -0.81
N GLY A 58 1.37 -4.06 -1.68
CA GLY A 58 0.03 -4.28 -2.21
C GLY A 58 0.01 -5.37 -3.26
N SER A 59 -1.04 -6.18 -3.22
CA SER A 59 -1.28 -7.30 -4.13
C SER A 59 -2.78 -7.32 -4.50
N PRO A 60 -3.24 -6.39 -5.36
CA PRO A 60 -4.66 -6.12 -5.58
C PRO A 60 -5.44 -7.28 -6.20
N LEU A 61 -4.78 -8.28 -6.78
CA LEU A 61 -5.46 -9.47 -7.31
C LEU A 61 -5.34 -10.68 -6.38
N SER A 62 -4.86 -10.53 -5.14
CA SER A 62 -4.78 -11.67 -4.23
C SER A 62 -6.14 -12.29 -3.93
N GLY A 63 -6.15 -13.63 -3.80
CA GLY A 63 -7.36 -14.44 -3.63
C GLY A 63 -7.93 -15.00 -4.94
N GLN A 64 -7.13 -15.07 -6.01
CA GLN A 64 -7.55 -15.70 -7.27
C GLN A 64 -7.68 -17.23 -7.15
N PRO A 65 -8.49 -17.89 -8.02
CA PRO A 65 -9.43 -17.28 -8.97
C PRO A 65 -10.77 -16.90 -8.32
N ALA A 66 -11.10 -17.48 -7.17
CA ALA A 66 -12.36 -17.26 -6.45
C ALA A 66 -12.10 -16.40 -5.21
N LYS A 67 -12.79 -15.26 -5.10
CA LYS A 67 -12.60 -14.23 -4.04
C LYS A 67 -11.34 -13.39 -4.24
N ARG A 68 -11.14 -12.89 -5.45
CA ARG A 68 -10.13 -11.88 -5.81
C ARG A 68 -10.41 -10.55 -5.11
N THR A 69 -10.09 -10.44 -3.83
CA THR A 69 -10.34 -9.22 -3.04
C THR A 69 -9.13 -8.29 -3.02
N GLY A 70 -7.95 -8.79 -3.36
CA GLY A 70 -6.68 -8.10 -3.11
C GLY A 70 -6.26 -8.21 -1.65
N ASP A 71 -5.00 -7.93 -1.33
CA ASP A 71 -4.51 -7.83 0.04
C ASP A 71 -3.21 -7.01 0.12
N VAL A 72 -2.69 -6.86 1.34
CA VAL A 72 -1.41 -6.25 1.66
C VAL A 72 -0.55 -7.26 2.41
N TYR A 73 0.73 -7.32 2.04
CA TYR A 73 1.74 -8.09 2.75
C TYR A 73 2.65 -7.15 3.53
N LYS A 74 3.10 -7.59 4.71
CA LYS A 74 4.22 -6.95 5.42
C LYS A 74 5.47 -7.80 5.27
N CYS A 75 6.57 -7.18 4.85
CA CYS A 75 7.84 -7.84 4.66
C CYS A 75 8.88 -7.22 5.60
N PRO A 76 9.53 -8.01 6.48
CA PRO A 76 10.51 -7.48 7.42
C PRO A 76 11.77 -6.98 6.70
N VAL A 77 12.35 -5.88 7.17
CA VAL A 77 13.61 -5.34 6.67
C VAL A 77 14.71 -5.54 7.70
N GLY A 78 15.89 -6.01 7.26
CA GLY A 78 17.06 -6.18 8.12
C GLY A 78 16.93 -7.36 9.10
N ARG A 79 15.95 -8.24 8.89
CA ARG A 79 15.86 -9.54 9.55
C ARG A 79 16.48 -10.59 8.61
N GLY A 80 17.10 -11.62 9.15
CA GLY A 80 17.68 -12.71 8.33
C GLY A 80 16.63 -13.51 7.54
N ASP A 81 15.35 -13.40 7.93
CA ASP A 81 14.20 -13.92 7.22
C ASP A 81 13.45 -12.77 6.53
N ASN A 82 13.27 -12.88 5.21
CA ASN A 82 12.58 -11.91 4.36
C ASN A 82 11.17 -12.36 3.97
N THR A 83 10.63 -13.38 4.64
CA THR A 83 9.31 -13.93 4.33
C THR A 83 8.23 -12.87 4.59
N CYS A 84 7.50 -12.54 3.54
CA CYS A 84 6.38 -11.62 3.61
C CYS A 84 5.14 -12.30 4.20
N VAL A 85 4.46 -11.63 5.12
CA VAL A 85 3.25 -12.12 5.78
C VAL A 85 2.03 -11.37 5.25
N LYS A 86 1.04 -12.12 4.76
CA LYS A 86 -0.25 -11.58 4.32
C LYS A 86 -1.05 -11.06 5.52
N LEU A 87 -1.64 -9.87 5.40
CA LEU A 87 -2.37 -9.22 6.51
C LEU A 87 -3.84 -9.60 6.61
N GLU A 88 -4.43 -10.23 5.58
CA GLU A 88 -5.85 -10.62 5.53
C GLU A 88 -6.81 -9.44 5.72
N LEU A 89 -6.44 -8.24 5.24
CA LEU A 89 -7.23 -7.02 5.46
C LEU A 89 -8.69 -7.10 4.95
N PRO A 90 -8.99 -7.69 3.77
CA PRO A 90 -10.36 -7.72 3.25
C PRO A 90 -11.37 -8.44 4.16
N LYS A 91 -10.90 -9.40 4.96
CA LYS A 91 -11.73 -10.19 5.87
C LYS A 91 -12.40 -9.30 6.92
N ASN A 92 -11.65 -8.34 7.47
CA ASN A 92 -12.09 -7.47 8.56
C ASN A 92 -12.35 -6.02 8.11
N THR A 93 -12.16 -5.71 6.82
CA THR A 93 -12.56 -4.42 6.24
C THR A 93 -14.05 -4.46 5.93
N THR A 94 -14.88 -3.87 6.79
CA THR A 94 -16.35 -3.91 6.65
C THR A 94 -16.97 -2.54 6.91
N VAL A 95 -18.01 -2.20 6.15
CA VAL A 95 -18.82 -0.99 6.35
C VAL A 95 -20.21 -1.41 6.86
N PRO A 96 -20.65 -0.91 8.03
CA PRO A 96 -21.91 -1.35 8.63
C PRO A 96 -23.11 -0.98 7.78
N ASN A 97 -24.20 -1.76 7.91
CA ASN A 97 -25.49 -1.54 7.25
C ASN A 97 -25.48 -1.60 5.71
N LEU A 98 -24.48 -2.25 5.11
CA LEU A 98 -24.41 -2.51 3.67
C LEU A 98 -24.47 -4.00 3.35
N ARG A 99 -25.02 -4.33 2.18
CA ARG A 99 -24.84 -5.64 1.57
C ARG A 99 -23.59 -5.59 0.69
N GLU A 100 -22.45 -5.88 1.29
CA GLU A 100 -21.13 -5.69 0.68
C GLU A 100 -20.88 -6.61 -0.52
N VAL A 101 -20.18 -6.09 -1.53
CA VAL A 101 -19.62 -6.84 -2.66
C VAL A 101 -18.11 -6.62 -2.67
N LYS A 102 -17.40 -7.57 -2.06
CA LYS A 102 -15.94 -7.51 -1.90
C LYS A 102 -15.16 -8.16 -3.04
N GLU A 103 -15.83 -8.98 -3.84
CA GLU A 103 -15.18 -9.57 -5.01
C GLU A 103 -14.71 -8.47 -5.95
N ASN A 104 -13.46 -8.58 -6.40
CA ASN A 104 -12.76 -7.58 -7.19
C ASN A 104 -12.56 -6.24 -6.50
N MET A 105 -12.61 -6.13 -5.17
CA MET A 105 -12.43 -4.83 -4.50
C MET A 105 -11.02 -4.22 -4.64
N THR A 106 -10.04 -5.03 -5.03
CA THR A 106 -8.63 -4.66 -5.26
C THR A 106 -7.94 -4.00 -4.05
N MET A 107 -8.12 -4.57 -2.86
CA MET A 107 -7.45 -4.10 -1.65
C MET A 107 -5.92 -4.10 -1.83
N GLY A 108 -5.26 -3.02 -1.43
CA GLY A 108 -3.83 -2.82 -1.64
C GLY A 108 -3.48 -2.08 -2.93
N SER A 109 -4.47 -1.59 -3.70
CA SER A 109 -4.22 -0.69 -4.84
C SER A 109 -3.69 0.68 -4.42
N THR A 110 -3.89 1.09 -3.16
CA THR A 110 -3.31 2.30 -2.59
C THR A 110 -2.91 2.06 -1.15
N LEU A 111 -1.72 2.52 -0.78
CA LEU A 111 -1.18 2.48 0.57
C LEU A 111 -0.71 3.88 0.96
N VAL A 112 -1.08 4.35 2.15
CA VAL A 112 -0.67 5.66 2.67
C VAL A 112 -0.33 5.53 4.14
N THR A 113 0.88 5.89 4.55
CA THR A 113 1.25 5.88 5.97
C THR A 113 0.68 7.09 6.70
N ASN A 114 0.37 6.89 7.98
CA ASN A 114 -0.02 7.98 8.86
C ASN A 114 1.20 8.42 9.69
N PRO A 115 1.56 9.72 9.71
CA PRO A 115 2.65 10.23 10.56
C PRO A 115 2.49 9.92 12.05
N ASN A 116 1.25 9.78 12.52
CA ASN A 116 0.93 9.43 13.91
C ASN A 116 0.94 7.91 14.18
N GLY A 117 1.36 7.10 13.20
CA GLY A 117 1.43 5.65 13.27
C GLY A 117 0.28 4.96 12.54
N GLY A 118 0.56 3.75 12.04
CA GLY A 118 -0.37 3.00 11.20
C GLY A 118 -0.38 3.45 9.74
N PHE A 119 -1.36 2.95 8.98
CA PHE A 119 -1.50 3.23 7.54
C PHE A 119 -2.93 3.00 7.06
N LEU A 120 -3.28 3.61 5.94
CA LEU A 120 -4.48 3.30 5.16
C LEU A 120 -4.12 2.31 4.05
N ALA A 121 -4.94 1.29 3.87
CA ALA A 121 -4.93 0.42 2.71
C ALA A 121 -6.29 0.48 2.00
N CYS A 122 -6.31 0.79 0.71
CA CYS A 122 -7.56 1.02 -0.01
C CYS A 122 -7.77 0.01 -1.15
N GLY A 123 -9.05 -0.34 -1.33
CA GLY A 123 -9.59 -1.09 -2.45
C GLY A 123 -10.60 -0.24 -3.22
N PRO A 124 -10.22 0.40 -4.35
CA PRO A 124 -11.08 1.33 -5.08
C PRO A 124 -12.29 0.66 -5.73
N GLN A 125 -12.23 -0.64 -6.01
CA GLN A 125 -13.32 -1.37 -6.65
C GLN A 125 -14.29 -2.01 -5.64
N TYR A 126 -14.14 -1.70 -4.34
CA TYR A 126 -15.10 -2.14 -3.33
C TYR A 126 -16.51 -1.66 -3.67
N GLY A 127 -17.45 -2.61 -3.67
CA GLY A 127 -18.83 -2.35 -3.99
C GLY A 127 -19.79 -2.75 -2.89
N TYR A 128 -21.04 -2.34 -3.06
CA TYR A 128 -22.16 -2.75 -2.25
C TYR A 128 -23.42 -2.83 -3.10
N MET A 129 -24.34 -3.69 -2.68
CA MET A 129 -25.67 -3.81 -3.27
C MET A 129 -26.61 -2.78 -2.66
N CYS A 130 -27.38 -2.19 -3.54
CA CYS A 130 -28.40 -1.21 -3.24
C CYS A 130 -29.68 -1.60 -3.98
N GLY A 131 -30.60 -2.24 -3.26
CA GLY A 131 -31.67 -3.01 -3.91
C GLY A 131 -31.08 -4.12 -4.77
N GLN A 132 -31.28 -4.02 -6.09
CA GLN A 132 -30.75 -4.96 -7.09
C GLN A 132 -29.55 -4.41 -7.89
N GLN A 133 -29.13 -3.17 -7.61
CA GLN A 133 -28.02 -2.54 -8.31
C GLN A 133 -26.75 -2.63 -7.48
N GLN A 134 -25.62 -2.88 -8.13
CA GLN A 134 -24.30 -2.83 -7.51
C GLN A 134 -23.68 -1.46 -7.75
N PHE A 135 -23.24 -0.81 -6.67
CA PHE A 135 -22.50 0.45 -6.72
C PHE A 135 -21.06 0.24 -6.27
N ILE A 136 -20.13 0.95 -6.90
CA ILE A 136 -18.72 0.99 -6.50
C ILE A 136 -18.48 2.28 -5.73
N SER A 137 -18.02 2.14 -4.49
CA SER A 137 -17.70 3.28 -3.62
C SER A 137 -16.23 3.38 -3.28
N GLY A 138 -15.50 2.26 -3.39
CA GLY A 138 -14.20 2.11 -2.79
C GLY A 138 -14.28 2.02 -1.26
N VAL A 139 -13.25 1.47 -0.65
CA VAL A 139 -13.10 1.45 0.80
C VAL A 139 -11.63 1.55 1.16
N CYS A 140 -11.34 2.18 2.29
CA CYS A 140 -10.02 2.18 2.91
C CYS A 140 -10.12 1.55 4.31
N ALA A 141 -9.24 0.61 4.60
CA ALA A 141 -9.01 0.10 5.95
C ALA A 141 -7.99 1.00 6.66
N ASN A 142 -8.35 1.48 7.85
CA ASN A 142 -7.42 2.15 8.74
C ASN A 142 -6.75 1.12 9.64
N VAL A 143 -5.45 0.94 9.45
CA VAL A 143 -4.68 -0.12 10.09
C VAL A 143 -3.73 0.49 11.12
N SER A 144 -3.76 -0.04 12.34
CA SER A 144 -2.91 0.38 13.45
C SER A 144 -1.43 0.09 13.21
N SER A 145 -0.58 0.62 14.08
CA SER A 145 0.85 0.29 14.07
C SER A 145 1.13 -1.20 14.35
N SER A 146 0.22 -1.92 14.98
CA SER A 146 0.29 -3.36 15.25
C SER A 146 -0.46 -4.20 14.20
N PHE A 147 -0.70 -3.63 13.02
CA PHE A 147 -1.35 -4.29 11.88
C PHE A 147 -2.81 -4.73 12.15
N GLN A 148 -3.51 -4.08 13.08
CA GLN A 148 -4.91 -4.35 13.37
C GLN A 148 -5.81 -3.34 12.68
N ILE A 149 -6.92 -3.78 12.09
CA ILE A 149 -7.90 -2.87 11.50
C ILE A 149 -8.64 -2.14 12.63
N LEU A 150 -8.54 -0.82 12.64
CA LEU A 150 -9.20 0.06 13.60
C LEU A 150 -10.62 0.39 13.15
N ASN A 151 -10.78 0.77 11.89
CA ASN A 151 -12.07 1.01 11.24
C ASN A 151 -11.92 0.95 9.71
N SER A 152 -13.06 0.98 9.01
CA SER A 152 -13.13 1.06 7.55
C SER A 152 -13.87 2.33 7.15
N VAL A 153 -13.40 2.96 6.08
CA VAL A 153 -13.90 4.24 5.60
C VAL A 153 -14.28 4.11 4.14
N ALA A 154 -15.55 4.36 3.82
CA ALA A 154 -16.08 4.43 2.46
C ALA A 154 -16.86 5.75 2.30
N PRO A 155 -16.17 6.88 2.01
CA PRO A 155 -16.79 8.22 2.07
C PRO A 155 -17.93 8.43 1.08
N ALA A 156 -17.91 7.70 -0.05
CA ALA A 156 -18.95 7.78 -1.07
C ALA A 156 -20.26 7.08 -0.66
N VAL A 157 -20.28 6.35 0.45
CA VAL A 157 -21.49 5.76 1.03
C VAL A 157 -22.20 6.83 1.85
N GLN A 158 -23.26 7.42 1.31
CA GLN A 158 -24.09 8.37 2.05
C GLN A 158 -24.98 7.61 3.06
N GLY A 159 -25.09 8.14 4.28
CA GLY A 159 -25.66 7.49 5.46
C GLY A 159 -27.17 7.21 5.43
N THR A 160 -27.83 7.42 4.29
CA THR A 160 -29.20 7.00 4.05
C THR A 160 -29.20 6.05 2.86
N MET A 161 -29.61 4.80 3.11
CA MET A 161 -29.90 3.75 2.14
C MET A 161 -30.11 4.33 0.74
N CYS A 162 -29.25 3.99 -0.21
CA CYS A 162 -29.65 3.97 -1.61
C CYS A 162 -30.40 5.23 -2.05
N GLN A 163 -29.78 6.40 -1.98
CA GLN A 163 -30.43 7.60 -2.48
C GLN A 163 -30.52 7.54 -4.00
N TRP A 164 -31.76 7.41 -4.47
CA TRP A 164 -32.20 7.77 -5.82
C TRP A 164 -32.18 9.28 -5.99
#